data_AF-A0A6P5Q235-F1
#
_entry.id   AF-A0A6P5Q235-F1
#
_cell.length_a   1.000
_cell.length_b   1.000
_cell.length_c   1.000
_cell.angle_alpha   90.00
_cell.angle_beta   90.00
_cell.angle_gamma   90.00
#
_symmetry.space_group_name_H-M   'P 1'
#
loop_
_entity.id
_entity.type
_entity.pdbx_description
1 polymer ?
#
loop_
_entity_poly.entity_id
_entity_poly.type
_entity_poly.pdbx_seq_one_letter_code
_entity_poly.pdbx_strand_id
1 'polypeptide(L)'
;MGPHFTLLLAALANYLCPGRPCIKCDQLVTAELKTLENTYLRDHLPSLPSDALKNVMRMVNYEVNSFGEVNSAEDSYLGAVDENTLEQAVWSFLKDLKRITDSDLKGELFIKELLWMLQHQKDIYNNLARQFQKEVLCPNKCGVMSQTLIWCHKCEKQLHLCRKSLDCGERHIEVHRSEDLVLDCLLSWHHASKGLTDYSFYRVWENNSETLIAKGKEPYLTKSMVGPEDAGNYRCVLDTINQGHATVIRYDVTVLPPRPSEENQPPNIITQEEQETPDQVTPQIPPGQEPESDLHHPELHHPELYPELTPTVAQNPEKKMKTRLLILLTLGFVVLVASIIISVLHFRKVSAKLKNASDEVKTPVTRSKSELSLSQQMGLKKASQADFNSDYSGDKSEATEN
;
A
#
# COMPACT_ATOMS: atom_id res chain seq x y z
N MET A 1 18.10 36.48 8.04
CA MET A 1 17.83 35.25 7.27
C MET A 1 17.12 34.31 8.23
N GLY A 2 15.81 34.12 8.07
CA GLY A 2 14.96 33.50 9.10
C GLY A 2 14.81 31.98 8.95
N PRO A 3 14.34 31.29 10.01
CA PRO A 3 14.23 29.83 10.11
C PRO A 3 13.19 29.19 9.16
N HIS A 4 12.50 29.99 8.35
CA HIS A 4 11.55 29.52 7.35
C HIS A 4 12.21 29.16 6.00
N PHE A 5 13.38 29.72 5.70
CA PHE A 5 14.10 29.42 4.46
C PHE A 5 14.81 28.05 4.51
N THR A 6 15.19 27.61 5.71
CA THR A 6 15.77 26.27 5.95
C THR A 6 14.72 25.15 5.84
N LEU A 7 13.45 25.43 6.18
CA LEU A 7 12.33 24.50 6.01
C LEU A 7 11.97 24.26 4.53
N LEU A 8 12.11 25.29 3.68
CA LEU A 8 11.85 25.19 2.25
C LEU A 8 12.95 24.42 1.50
N LEU A 9 14.21 24.53 1.95
CA LEU A 9 15.32 23.72 1.46
C LEU A 9 15.24 22.26 1.94
N ALA A 10 14.74 22.02 3.16
CA ALA A 10 14.48 20.66 3.66
C ALA A 10 13.33 19.96 2.89
N ALA A 11 12.33 20.70 2.42
CA ALA A 11 11.26 20.15 1.58
C ALA A 11 11.71 19.82 0.16
N LEU A 12 12.71 20.51 -0.38
CA LEU A 12 13.27 20.25 -1.73
C LEU A 12 14.39 19.19 -1.72
N ALA A 13 15.02 18.92 -0.58
CA ALA A 13 15.98 17.83 -0.43
C ALA A 13 15.32 16.43 -0.34
N ASN A 14 14.01 16.36 -0.11
CA ASN A 14 13.26 15.10 -0.12
C ASN A 14 12.89 14.59 -1.52
N TYR A 15 13.30 15.27 -2.60
CA TYR A 15 12.95 14.89 -3.97
C TYR A 15 14.10 14.40 -4.84
N LEU A 16 15.30 14.21 -4.30
CA LEU A 16 16.41 13.58 -5.02
C LEU A 16 17.22 12.70 -4.06
N CYS A 17 16.89 11.41 -4.02
CA CYS A 17 17.80 10.39 -3.48
C CYS A 17 17.84 9.19 -4.43
N PRO A 18 18.84 9.12 -5.32
CA PRO A 18 19.20 7.87 -5.94
C PRO A 18 19.97 6.99 -4.94
N GLY A 19 19.48 5.76 -4.70
CA GLY A 19 20.32 4.63 -4.29
C GLY A 19 19.87 3.81 -3.07
N ARG A 20 19.16 2.67 -3.29
CA ARG A 20 19.23 1.28 -2.71
C ARG A 20 19.28 1.06 -1.19
N PRO A 21 18.63 0.07 -0.51
CA PRO A 21 17.51 -0.84 -0.70
C PRO A 21 16.58 -0.86 0.59
N CYS A 22 15.78 -1.90 0.88
CA CYS A 22 14.48 -1.83 1.57
C CYS A 22 14.38 -1.40 3.05
N ILE A 23 15.10 -1.99 4.01
CA ILE A 23 14.88 -1.66 5.45
C ILE A 23 15.31 -0.22 5.79
N LYS A 24 16.20 0.38 5.00
CA LYS A 24 16.60 1.78 5.15
C LYS A 24 15.42 2.76 4.88
N CYS A 25 14.36 2.28 4.24
CA CYS A 25 13.19 3.09 3.92
C CYS A 25 12.41 3.46 5.19
N ASP A 26 12.66 2.75 6.28
CA ASP A 26 12.06 3.03 7.57
C ASP A 26 12.88 4.06 8.37
N GLN A 27 12.17 5.06 8.88
CA GLN A 27 12.80 6.17 9.60
C GLN A 27 13.41 5.72 10.93
N LEU A 28 12.83 4.72 11.61
CA LEU A 28 13.35 4.20 12.88
C LEU A 28 14.71 3.54 12.67
N VAL A 29 14.85 2.74 11.62
CA VAL A 29 16.16 2.14 11.25
C VAL A 29 17.20 3.24 11.03
N THR A 30 16.88 4.27 10.25
CA THR A 30 17.84 5.36 10.00
C THR A 30 18.17 6.18 11.25
N ALA A 31 17.24 6.30 12.20
CA ALA A 31 17.46 6.99 13.46
C ALA A 31 18.37 6.17 14.38
N GLU A 32 18.10 4.88 14.52
CA GLU A 32 18.91 3.97 15.36
C GLU A 32 20.34 3.83 14.84
N LEU A 33 20.55 3.76 13.52
CA LEU A 33 21.89 3.75 12.94
C LEU A 33 22.66 5.05 13.22
N LYS A 34 21.97 6.20 13.27
CA LYS A 34 22.60 7.47 13.69
C LYS A 34 22.94 7.49 15.17
N THR A 35 22.09 6.90 16.03
CA THR A 35 22.37 6.77 17.47
C THR A 35 23.58 5.86 17.70
N LEU A 36 23.64 4.74 16.99
CA LEU A 36 24.76 3.80 16.99
C LEU A 36 26.08 4.52 16.64
N GLU A 37 26.10 5.26 15.53
CA GLU A 37 27.29 5.98 15.06
C GLU A 37 27.75 7.09 16.02
N ASN A 38 26.81 7.93 16.47
CA ASN A 38 27.17 9.14 17.21
C ASN A 38 27.47 8.90 18.68
N THR A 39 26.83 7.89 19.28
CA THR A 39 26.90 7.62 20.72
C THR A 39 27.61 6.30 20.98
N TYR A 40 26.98 5.20 20.58
CA TYR A 40 27.37 3.86 21.04
C TYR A 40 28.77 3.45 20.57
N LEU A 41 29.11 3.68 19.30
CA LEU A 41 30.41 3.27 18.76
C LEU A 41 31.60 3.93 19.48
N ARG A 42 31.47 5.20 19.90
CA ARG A 42 32.57 5.90 20.59
C ARG A 42 32.86 5.28 21.95
N ASP A 43 31.81 4.87 22.66
CA ASP A 43 31.91 4.33 24.01
C ASP A 43 32.40 2.87 24.03
N HIS A 44 32.09 2.10 22.99
CA HIS A 44 32.36 0.64 22.93
C HIS A 44 33.56 0.26 22.06
N LEU A 45 34.10 1.22 21.31
CA LEU A 45 35.34 1.10 20.54
C LEU A 45 36.33 2.23 20.82
N PRO A 46 36.67 2.52 22.09
CA PRO A 46 37.48 3.69 22.47
C PRO A 46 38.93 3.62 21.97
N SER A 47 39.43 2.40 21.67
CA SER A 47 40.77 2.17 21.15
C SER A 47 40.90 2.42 19.65
N LEU A 48 39.80 2.61 18.92
CA LEU A 48 39.84 2.85 17.48
C LEU A 48 39.91 4.35 17.17
N PRO A 49 40.82 4.77 16.26
CA PRO A 49 40.82 6.15 15.79
C PRO A 49 39.53 6.48 15.03
N SER A 50 39.16 7.76 14.99
CA SER A 50 37.93 8.25 14.36
C SER A 50 37.72 7.72 12.93
N ASP A 51 38.77 7.60 12.13
CA ASP A 51 38.66 7.08 10.76
C ASP A 51 38.35 5.59 10.69
N ALA A 52 38.77 4.79 11.68
CA ALA A 52 38.41 3.39 11.77
C ALA A 52 36.94 3.21 12.19
N LEU A 53 36.41 4.08 13.07
CA LEU A 53 34.98 4.11 13.42
C LEU A 53 34.11 4.42 12.18
N LYS A 54 34.54 5.38 11.35
CA LYS A 54 33.87 5.68 10.07
C LYS A 54 33.88 4.47 9.12
N ASN A 55 34.95 3.68 9.11
CA ASN A 55 35.02 2.47 8.28
C ASN A 55 34.02 1.41 8.76
N VAL A 56 33.86 1.22 10.08
CA VAL A 56 32.83 0.34 10.65
C VAL A 56 31.45 0.78 10.20
N MET A 57 31.11 2.06 10.36
CA MET A 57 29.82 2.57 9.88
C MET A 57 29.65 2.49 8.37
N ARG A 58 30.72 2.62 7.58
CA ARG A 58 30.64 2.42 6.13
C ARG A 58 30.23 0.98 5.80
N MET A 59 30.79 -0.01 6.49
CA MET A 59 30.42 -1.42 6.33
C MET A 59 28.97 -1.67 6.78
N VAL A 60 28.58 -1.15 7.94
CA VAL A 60 27.19 -1.26 8.44
C VAL A 60 26.21 -0.67 7.44
N ASN A 61 26.47 0.56 6.99
CA ASN A 61 25.63 1.23 6.01
C ASN A 61 25.62 0.49 4.68
N TYR A 62 26.75 -0.08 4.24
CA TYR A 62 26.80 -0.88 3.02
C TYR A 62 25.91 -2.13 3.14
N GLU A 63 26.00 -2.86 4.25
CA GLU A 63 25.19 -4.05 4.47
C GLU A 63 23.70 -3.73 4.58
N VAL A 64 23.31 -2.76 5.41
CA VAL A 64 21.92 -2.27 5.46
C VAL A 64 21.48 -1.79 4.08
N ASN A 65 22.39 -1.15 3.34
CA ASN A 65 22.17 -0.74 1.96
C ASN A 65 22.23 -1.89 0.93
N SER A 66 22.25 -3.14 1.35
CA SER A 66 22.16 -4.31 0.46
C SER A 66 20.89 -5.16 0.68
N PHE A 67 20.04 -4.81 1.67
CA PHE A 67 18.77 -5.50 1.96
C PHE A 67 17.74 -5.32 0.85
N GLY A 68 17.51 -6.32 0.00
CA GLY A 68 16.62 -6.17 -1.15
C GLY A 68 17.34 -5.63 -2.39
N GLU A 69 18.67 -5.72 -2.43
CA GLU A 69 19.40 -5.70 -3.69
C GLU A 69 19.11 -6.99 -4.49
N VAL A 70 18.77 -6.81 -5.76
CA VAL A 70 18.49 -7.86 -6.72
C VAL A 70 19.79 -8.23 -7.43
N ASN A 71 20.35 -9.41 -7.16
CA ASN A 71 21.67 -9.81 -7.66
C ASN A 71 21.62 -10.88 -8.77
N SER A 72 20.45 -11.46 -9.06
CA SER A 72 20.27 -12.46 -10.12
C SER A 72 18.88 -12.41 -10.76
N ALA A 73 18.71 -13.12 -11.87
CA ALA A 73 17.42 -13.25 -12.56
C ALA A 73 16.41 -14.10 -11.75
N GLU A 74 16.89 -15.04 -10.93
CA GLU A 74 16.04 -15.66 -9.91
C GLU A 74 15.65 -14.59 -8.89
N ASP A 75 16.59 -13.78 -8.37
CA ASP A 75 16.32 -12.72 -7.39
C ASP A 75 15.60 -11.48 -7.91
N SER A 76 15.04 -11.49 -9.14
CA SER A 76 14.26 -10.36 -9.70
C SER A 76 13.12 -9.90 -8.79
N TYR A 77 12.84 -10.72 -7.80
CA TYR A 77 11.76 -10.70 -6.85
C TYR A 77 12.10 -9.86 -5.59
N LEU A 78 13.36 -9.58 -5.24
CA LEU A 78 13.69 -8.84 -4.00
C LEU A 78 13.49 -7.30 -4.05
N GLY A 79 13.04 -6.76 -5.18
CA GLY A 79 13.00 -5.30 -5.41
C GLY A 79 11.81 -4.55 -4.79
N ALA A 80 10.78 -5.25 -4.33
CA ALA A 80 9.60 -4.65 -3.71
C ALA A 80 8.91 -5.59 -2.71
N VAL A 81 8.39 -5.01 -1.63
CA VAL A 81 7.63 -5.71 -0.57
C VAL A 81 6.42 -4.89 -0.16
N ASP A 82 5.42 -5.48 0.48
CA ASP A 82 4.33 -4.73 1.11
C ASP A 82 4.76 -4.10 2.44
N GLU A 83 3.89 -3.24 2.99
CA GLU A 83 4.15 -2.53 4.24
C GLU A 83 4.34 -3.50 5.42
N ASN A 84 3.55 -4.58 5.48
CA ASN A 84 3.63 -5.52 6.58
C ASN A 84 4.93 -6.32 6.57
N THR A 85 5.38 -6.79 5.40
CA THR A 85 6.67 -7.49 5.28
C THR A 85 7.83 -6.56 5.64
N LEU A 86 7.80 -5.29 5.20
CA LEU A 86 8.81 -4.31 5.59
C LEU A 86 8.82 -4.09 7.10
N GLU A 87 7.64 -3.91 7.71
CA GLU A 87 7.50 -3.72 9.15
C GLU A 87 8.08 -4.90 9.95
N GLN A 88 7.79 -6.14 9.56
CA GLN A 88 8.36 -7.33 10.19
C GLN A 88 9.90 -7.34 10.12
N ALA A 89 10.47 -7.00 8.96
CA ALA A 89 11.92 -6.91 8.80
C ALA A 89 12.54 -5.80 9.65
N VAL A 90 11.90 -4.62 9.72
CA VAL A 90 12.33 -3.50 10.56
C VAL A 90 12.32 -3.88 12.03
N TRP A 91 11.24 -4.47 12.53
CA TRP A 91 11.14 -4.89 13.92
C TRP A 91 12.17 -5.96 14.28
N SER A 92 12.37 -6.96 13.41
CA SER A 92 13.39 -7.99 13.59
C SER A 92 14.80 -7.38 13.68
N PHE A 93 15.13 -6.49 12.75
CA PHE A 93 16.42 -5.80 12.71
C PHE A 93 16.66 -4.96 13.97
N LEU A 94 15.69 -4.12 14.35
CA LEU A 94 15.81 -3.23 15.50
C LEU A 94 15.91 -4.01 16.82
N LYS A 95 15.19 -5.14 16.94
CA LYS A 95 15.28 -6.02 18.11
C LYS A 95 16.67 -6.60 18.26
N ASP A 96 17.28 -7.08 17.18
CA ASP A 96 18.61 -7.67 17.23
C ASP A 96 19.72 -6.63 17.38
N LEU A 97 19.58 -5.46 16.75
CA LEU A 97 20.48 -4.34 17.00
C LEU A 97 20.44 -3.94 18.49
N LYS A 98 19.23 -3.84 19.05
CA LYS A 98 19.04 -3.55 20.47
C LYS A 98 19.65 -4.63 21.37
N ARG A 99 19.50 -5.91 21.02
CA ARG A 99 20.14 -7.03 21.75
C ARG A 99 21.65 -6.86 21.82
N ILE A 100 22.29 -6.46 20.72
CA ILE A 100 23.74 -6.21 20.68
C ILE A 100 24.10 -4.99 21.52
N THR A 101 23.37 -3.89 21.40
CA THR A 101 23.68 -2.68 22.19
C THR A 101 23.43 -2.87 23.69
N ASP A 102 22.44 -3.68 24.07
CA ASP A 102 22.14 -3.97 25.47
C ASP A 102 23.15 -4.98 26.08
N SER A 103 23.92 -5.70 25.24
CA SER A 103 24.90 -6.70 25.69
C SER A 103 26.23 -6.11 26.19
N ASP A 104 26.46 -4.79 26.02
CA ASP A 104 27.69 -4.06 26.38
C ASP A 104 28.98 -4.70 25.82
N LEU A 105 28.88 -5.43 24.70
CA LEU A 105 30.05 -5.97 24.00
C LEU A 105 30.94 -4.83 23.51
N LYS A 106 32.27 -5.04 23.56
CA LYS A 106 33.29 -4.03 23.21
C LYS A 106 34.35 -4.59 22.27
N GLY A 107 35.07 -3.69 21.61
CA GLY A 107 36.21 -4.04 20.78
C GLY A 107 35.86 -4.95 19.59
N GLU A 108 36.75 -5.88 19.28
CA GLU A 108 36.63 -6.77 18.12
C GLU A 108 35.39 -7.68 18.19
N LEU A 109 35.01 -8.14 19.39
CA LEU A 109 33.84 -8.98 19.59
C LEU A 109 32.54 -8.26 19.20
N PHE A 110 32.43 -6.97 19.56
CA PHE A 110 31.29 -6.15 19.15
C PHE A 110 31.20 -6.03 17.62
N ILE A 111 32.31 -5.76 16.94
CA ILE A 111 32.33 -5.63 15.47
C ILE A 111 31.90 -6.96 14.81
N LYS A 112 32.43 -8.09 15.31
CA LYS A 112 32.07 -9.42 14.81
C LYS A 112 30.59 -9.73 14.98
N GLU A 113 30.04 -9.51 16.18
CA GLU A 113 28.62 -9.75 16.46
C GLU A 113 27.72 -8.83 15.65
N LEU A 114 28.10 -7.55 15.50
CA LEU A 114 27.36 -6.58 14.68
C LEU A 114 27.29 -7.03 13.21
N LEU A 115 28.43 -7.35 12.60
CA LEU A 115 28.47 -7.78 11.20
C LEU A 115 27.73 -9.11 11.00
N TRP A 116 27.86 -10.05 11.94
CA TRP A 116 27.15 -11.32 11.88
C TRP A 116 25.64 -11.13 11.96
N MET A 117 25.17 -10.24 12.85
CA MET A 117 23.76 -9.88 12.94
C MET A 117 23.24 -9.23 11.66
N LEU A 118 23.99 -8.33 11.03
CA LEU A 118 23.58 -7.72 9.75
C LEU A 118 23.37 -8.79 8.68
N GLN A 119 24.29 -9.75 8.58
CA GLN A 119 24.16 -10.85 7.63
C GLN A 119 22.96 -11.76 7.96
N HIS A 120 22.77 -12.09 9.24
CA HIS A 120 21.63 -12.88 9.69
C HIS A 120 20.29 -12.20 9.41
N GLN A 121 20.18 -10.90 9.67
CA GLN A 121 18.98 -10.11 9.39
C GLN A 121 18.72 -9.96 7.89
N LYS A 122 19.77 -9.96 7.06
CA LYS A 122 19.62 -9.99 5.60
C LYS A 122 19.01 -11.31 5.14
N ASP A 123 19.41 -12.44 5.73
CA ASP A 123 18.81 -13.75 5.44
C ASP A 123 17.34 -13.81 5.88
N ILE A 124 17.01 -13.27 7.06
CA ILE A 124 15.62 -13.14 7.53
C ILE A 124 14.80 -12.29 6.55
N TYR A 125 15.30 -11.13 6.14
CA TYR A 125 14.65 -10.27 5.16
C TYR A 125 14.41 -11.01 3.83
N ASN A 126 15.41 -11.72 3.32
CA ASN A 126 15.28 -12.47 2.07
C ASN A 126 14.20 -13.56 2.16
N ASN A 127 14.08 -14.24 3.31
CA ASN A 127 13.04 -15.22 3.54
C ASN A 127 11.64 -14.59 3.61
N LEU A 128 11.51 -13.46 4.33
CA LEU A 128 10.27 -12.69 4.40
C LEU A 128 9.83 -12.22 3.01
N ALA A 129 10.75 -11.65 2.22
CA ALA A 129 10.48 -11.23 0.86
C ALA A 129 10.06 -12.41 -0.03
N ARG A 130 10.74 -13.56 0.06
CA ARG A 130 10.36 -14.77 -0.68
C ARG A 130 8.96 -15.27 -0.31
N GLN A 131 8.62 -15.27 0.98
CA GLN A 131 7.30 -15.68 1.45
C GLN A 131 6.22 -14.71 0.95
N PHE A 132 6.45 -13.40 1.09
CA PHE A 132 5.57 -12.36 0.57
C PHE A 132 5.23 -12.62 -0.89
N GLN A 133 6.20 -13.01 -1.71
CA GLN A 133 5.96 -13.20 -3.13
C GLN A 133 5.22 -14.46 -3.49
N LYS A 134 5.51 -15.53 -2.74
CA LYS A 134 4.85 -16.81 -2.94
C LYS A 134 3.38 -16.76 -2.51
N GLU A 135 3.08 -16.01 -1.44
CA GLU A 135 1.80 -16.11 -0.73
C GLU A 135 0.94 -14.84 -0.81
N VAL A 136 1.56 -13.66 -0.89
CA VAL A 136 0.90 -12.36 -0.69
C VAL A 136 0.91 -11.47 -1.93
N LEU A 137 1.94 -11.54 -2.78
CA LEU A 137 2.04 -10.75 -4.01
C LEU A 137 1.10 -11.33 -5.08
N CYS A 138 0.20 -10.50 -5.60
CA CYS A 138 -0.71 -10.87 -6.67
C CYS A 138 -1.43 -12.23 -6.50
N PRO A 139 -2.12 -12.46 -5.36
CA PRO A 139 -2.79 -13.72 -5.05
C PRO A 139 -4.04 -13.95 -5.91
N ASN A 140 -4.53 -12.90 -6.57
CA ASN A 140 -5.69 -12.99 -7.44
C ASN A 140 -5.42 -13.96 -8.59
N LYS A 141 -6.31 -14.92 -8.87
CA LYS A 141 -6.18 -15.84 -10.01
C LYS A 141 -6.81 -15.30 -11.30
N CYS A 142 -7.66 -14.29 -11.15
CA CYS A 142 -8.36 -13.54 -12.19
C CYS A 142 -8.56 -12.10 -11.69
N GLY A 143 -9.15 -11.24 -12.51
CA GLY A 143 -9.38 -9.83 -12.21
C GLY A 143 -8.11 -8.98 -12.21
N VAL A 144 -8.26 -7.76 -11.72
CA VAL A 144 -7.18 -6.80 -11.49
C VAL A 144 -7.17 -6.42 -10.01
N MET A 145 -6.17 -6.91 -9.28
CA MET A 145 -5.94 -6.52 -7.90
C MET A 145 -4.99 -5.33 -7.84
N SER A 146 -5.26 -4.37 -6.96
CA SER A 146 -4.36 -3.24 -6.71
C SER A 146 -3.73 -3.40 -5.32
N GLN A 147 -2.39 -3.46 -5.25
CA GLN A 147 -1.63 -3.63 -4.02
C GLN A 147 -0.66 -2.48 -3.82
N THR A 148 -0.54 -1.95 -2.61
CA THR A 148 0.49 -0.95 -2.30
C THR A 148 1.80 -1.67 -2.01
N LEU A 149 2.82 -1.41 -2.82
CA LEU A 149 4.16 -1.96 -2.63
C LEU A 149 5.17 -0.85 -2.36
N ILE A 150 6.19 -1.17 -1.57
CA ILE A 150 7.36 -0.35 -1.33
C ILE A 150 8.48 -0.86 -2.21
N TRP A 151 8.91 -0.04 -3.15
CA TRP A 151 10.04 -0.36 -4.02
C TRP A 151 11.35 -0.06 -3.29
N CYS A 152 12.06 -1.11 -2.90
CA CYS A 152 13.28 -1.05 -2.09
C CYS A 152 14.32 -0.08 -2.67
N HIS A 153 14.44 -0.04 -4.00
CA HIS A 153 15.42 0.81 -4.67
C HIS A 153 15.22 2.31 -4.41
N LYS A 154 13.97 2.76 -4.30
CA LYS A 154 13.59 4.19 -4.20
C LYS A 154 12.89 4.57 -2.90
N CYS A 155 12.53 3.59 -2.06
CA CYS A 155 11.65 3.79 -0.91
C CYS A 155 10.31 4.44 -1.28
N GLU A 156 9.83 4.18 -2.50
CA GLU A 156 8.58 4.72 -3.00
C GLU A 156 7.45 3.73 -2.76
N LYS A 157 6.40 4.22 -2.09
CA LYS A 157 5.11 3.54 -2.06
C LYS A 157 4.41 3.77 -3.39
N GLN A 158 4.16 2.69 -4.11
CA GLN A 158 3.46 2.74 -5.38
C GLN A 158 2.31 1.73 -5.40
N LEU A 159 1.27 2.07 -6.14
CA LEU A 159 0.18 1.15 -6.39
C LEU A 159 0.58 0.20 -7.52
N HIS A 160 0.83 -1.06 -7.17
CA HIS A 160 1.08 -2.14 -8.12
C HIS A 160 -0.24 -2.77 -8.56
N LEU A 161 -0.33 -3.11 -9.86
CA LEU A 161 -1.54 -3.67 -10.46
C LEU A 161 -1.28 -5.10 -10.92
N CYS A 162 -1.88 -6.06 -10.22
CA CYS A 162 -1.85 -7.47 -10.52
C CYS A 162 -2.92 -7.82 -11.56
N ARG A 163 -2.58 -7.63 -12.84
CA ARG A 163 -3.51 -7.84 -13.96
C ARG A 163 -3.56 -9.31 -14.39
N LYS A 164 -4.76 -9.87 -14.44
CA LYS A 164 -5.08 -11.18 -15.05
C LYS A 164 -6.33 -11.04 -15.93
N SER A 165 -6.91 -12.16 -16.38
CA SER A 165 -8.20 -12.14 -17.08
C SER A 165 -9.25 -11.43 -16.23
N LEU A 166 -9.86 -10.36 -16.74
CA LEU A 166 -10.87 -9.59 -16.00
C LEU A 166 -12.09 -10.45 -15.62
N ASP A 167 -12.46 -11.36 -16.52
CA ASP A 167 -13.49 -12.35 -16.31
C ASP A 167 -12.95 -13.48 -15.44
N CYS A 168 -13.58 -13.65 -14.27
CA CYS A 168 -13.27 -14.65 -13.27
C CYS A 168 -14.04 -15.97 -13.47
N GLY A 169 -14.82 -16.07 -14.55
CA GLY A 169 -15.55 -17.26 -14.92
C GLY A 169 -17.05 -17.15 -14.66
N GLU A 170 -17.70 -18.27 -14.87
CA GLU A 170 -19.15 -18.44 -14.81
C GLU A 170 -19.52 -19.41 -13.70
N ARG A 171 -20.51 -19.02 -12.88
CA ARG A 171 -21.03 -19.83 -11.77
C ARG A 171 -22.44 -20.32 -12.14
N HIS A 172 -22.66 -21.63 -12.09
CA HIS A 172 -23.98 -22.21 -12.29
C HIS A 172 -24.67 -22.32 -10.94
N ILE A 173 -25.84 -21.71 -10.80
CA ILE A 173 -26.60 -21.64 -9.54
C ILE A 173 -27.95 -22.31 -9.76
N GLU A 174 -28.20 -23.38 -9.01
CA GLU A 174 -29.51 -24.01 -8.94
C GLU A 174 -30.20 -23.59 -7.64
N VAL A 175 -31.44 -23.13 -7.75
CA VAL A 175 -32.24 -22.69 -6.60
C VAL A 175 -33.67 -23.19 -6.76
N HIS A 176 -34.29 -23.69 -5.68
CA HIS A 176 -35.68 -24.11 -5.75
C HIS A 176 -36.63 -22.90 -5.66
N ARG A 177 -37.78 -23.01 -6.33
CA ARG A 177 -38.84 -22.00 -6.22
C ARG A 177 -39.19 -21.73 -4.76
N SER A 178 -39.45 -20.46 -4.46
CA SER A 178 -39.74 -19.94 -3.12
C SER A 178 -38.57 -19.96 -2.13
N GLU A 179 -37.37 -20.39 -2.54
CA GLU A 179 -36.13 -20.20 -1.77
C GLU A 179 -35.47 -18.86 -2.13
N ASP A 180 -34.40 -18.54 -1.40
CA ASP A 180 -33.64 -17.32 -1.60
C ASP A 180 -32.44 -17.57 -2.53
N LEU A 181 -32.37 -16.81 -3.63
CA LEU A 181 -31.21 -16.79 -4.52
C LEU A 181 -30.13 -15.89 -3.94
N VAL A 182 -28.91 -16.39 -3.86
CA VAL A 182 -27.73 -15.63 -3.44
C VAL A 182 -26.65 -15.71 -4.51
N LEU A 183 -26.27 -14.54 -5.05
CA LEU A 183 -25.14 -14.42 -5.97
C LEU A 183 -23.96 -13.79 -5.24
N ASP A 184 -22.95 -14.59 -4.94
CA ASP A 184 -21.74 -14.14 -4.24
C ASP A 184 -20.65 -13.70 -5.22
N CYS A 185 -20.31 -12.41 -5.19
CA CYS A 185 -19.26 -11.82 -6.01
C CYS A 185 -17.94 -11.64 -5.26
N LEU A 186 -17.87 -12.00 -3.98
CA LEU A 186 -16.65 -11.86 -3.19
C LEU A 186 -15.57 -12.82 -3.68
N LEU A 187 -14.35 -12.31 -3.84
CA LEU A 187 -13.15 -13.12 -4.01
C LEU A 187 -12.20 -12.90 -2.84
N SER A 188 -11.39 -13.91 -2.54
CA SER A 188 -10.47 -13.92 -1.40
C SER A 188 -9.57 -12.70 -1.33
N TRP A 189 -9.20 -12.09 -2.46
CA TRP A 189 -8.28 -10.96 -2.54
C TRP A 189 -8.96 -9.59 -2.53
N HIS A 190 -10.31 -9.51 -2.57
CA HIS A 190 -11.03 -8.24 -2.62
C HIS A 190 -10.75 -7.36 -1.40
N HIS A 191 -10.84 -7.93 -0.20
CA HIS A 191 -10.59 -7.18 1.05
C HIS A 191 -9.18 -6.58 1.13
N ALA A 192 -8.19 -7.21 0.47
CA ALA A 192 -6.81 -6.74 0.45
C ALA A 192 -6.53 -5.74 -0.69
N SER A 193 -7.38 -5.70 -1.72
CA SER A 193 -7.22 -4.80 -2.87
C SER A 193 -7.51 -3.36 -2.49
N LYS A 194 -6.71 -2.42 -3.02
CA LYS A 194 -6.86 -0.99 -2.76
C LYS A 194 -7.71 -0.31 -3.83
N GLY A 195 -8.47 0.70 -3.43
CA GLY A 195 -9.23 1.56 -4.35
C GLY A 195 -10.44 0.88 -5.00
N LEU A 196 -10.98 -0.18 -4.39
CA LEU A 196 -12.26 -0.76 -4.78
C LEU A 196 -13.40 0.21 -4.48
N THR A 197 -14.43 0.21 -5.34
CA THR A 197 -15.64 1.00 -5.15
C THR A 197 -16.81 0.08 -4.79
N ASP A 198 -17.81 -0.04 -5.65
CA ASP A 198 -19.06 -0.73 -5.39
C ASP A 198 -19.13 -1.98 -6.26
N TYR A 199 -19.81 -3.01 -5.76
CA TYR A 199 -20.29 -4.12 -6.56
C TYR A 199 -21.54 -3.66 -7.29
N SER A 200 -21.61 -3.94 -8.57
CA SER A 200 -22.76 -3.67 -9.44
C SER A 200 -23.24 -4.98 -10.02
N PHE A 201 -24.49 -5.34 -9.71
CA PHE A 201 -25.14 -6.54 -10.22
C PHE A 201 -26.10 -6.18 -11.33
N TYR A 202 -26.01 -6.91 -12.43
CA TYR A 202 -26.80 -6.75 -13.63
C TYR A 202 -27.56 -8.04 -13.94
N ARG A 203 -28.81 -7.89 -14.38
CA ARG A 203 -29.54 -8.93 -15.09
C ARG A 203 -29.20 -8.82 -16.58
N VAL A 204 -28.81 -9.93 -17.19
CA VAL A 204 -28.44 -10.01 -18.62
C VAL A 204 -29.57 -10.70 -19.38
N TRP A 205 -30.12 -10.01 -20.38
CA TRP A 205 -31.24 -10.49 -21.17
C TRP A 205 -30.76 -11.19 -22.46
N GLU A 206 -31.60 -12.05 -23.04
CA GLU A 206 -31.28 -12.80 -24.27
C GLU A 206 -30.92 -11.91 -25.48
N ASN A 207 -31.42 -10.67 -25.49
CA ASN A 207 -31.11 -9.67 -26.50
C ASN A 207 -29.74 -8.97 -26.28
N ASN A 208 -28.92 -9.47 -25.36
CA ASN A 208 -27.63 -8.91 -24.91
C ASN A 208 -27.72 -7.51 -24.29
N SER A 209 -28.92 -7.04 -23.93
CA SER A 209 -29.06 -5.86 -23.06
C SER A 209 -28.91 -6.27 -21.60
N GLU A 210 -28.55 -5.30 -20.76
CA GLU A 210 -28.40 -5.53 -19.33
C GLU A 210 -29.11 -4.44 -18.52
N THR A 211 -29.58 -4.81 -17.33
CA THR A 211 -30.24 -3.91 -16.39
C THR A 211 -29.57 -4.00 -15.04
N LEU A 212 -29.13 -2.86 -14.50
CA LEU A 212 -28.59 -2.78 -13.14
C LEU A 212 -29.72 -3.08 -12.13
N ILE A 213 -29.52 -4.10 -11.30
CA ILE A 213 -30.51 -4.54 -10.30
C ILE A 213 -30.08 -4.22 -8.87
N ALA A 214 -28.77 -4.12 -8.60
CA ALA A 214 -28.24 -3.66 -7.33
C ALA A 214 -26.87 -3.00 -7.50
N LYS A 215 -26.58 -2.03 -6.64
CA LYS A 215 -25.26 -1.42 -6.53
C LYS A 215 -24.99 -1.02 -5.09
N GLY A 216 -23.85 -1.44 -4.55
CA GLY A 216 -23.51 -1.19 -3.15
C GLY A 216 -22.15 -1.73 -2.74
N LYS A 217 -21.85 -1.66 -1.44
CA LYS A 217 -20.62 -2.24 -0.88
C LYS A 217 -20.76 -3.73 -0.58
N GLU A 218 -22.00 -4.21 -0.59
CA GLU A 218 -22.37 -5.59 -0.34
C GLU A 218 -21.85 -6.47 -1.48
N PRO A 219 -21.01 -7.48 -1.20
CA PRO A 219 -20.44 -8.32 -2.23
C PRO A 219 -21.40 -9.41 -2.72
N TYR A 220 -22.62 -9.45 -2.19
CA TYR A 220 -23.66 -10.42 -2.53
C TYR A 220 -24.95 -9.73 -2.96
N LEU A 221 -25.66 -10.36 -3.88
CA LEU A 221 -27.05 -10.05 -4.20
C LEU A 221 -27.94 -11.15 -3.64
N THR A 222 -28.97 -10.77 -2.89
CA THR A 222 -30.00 -11.70 -2.41
C THR A 222 -31.35 -11.34 -3.02
N LYS A 223 -32.03 -12.34 -3.59
CA LYS A 223 -33.40 -12.24 -4.09
C LYS A 223 -34.24 -13.31 -3.41
N SER A 224 -35.11 -12.88 -2.49
CA SER A 224 -35.94 -13.79 -1.73
C SER A 224 -37.14 -14.28 -2.52
N MET A 225 -37.59 -15.50 -2.18
CA MET A 225 -38.74 -16.20 -2.78
C MET A 225 -38.70 -16.21 -4.31
N VAL A 226 -37.69 -16.87 -4.89
CA VAL A 226 -37.50 -16.87 -6.35
C VAL A 226 -38.62 -17.58 -7.10
N GLY A 227 -38.99 -16.99 -8.25
CA GLY A 227 -39.90 -17.57 -9.22
C GLY A 227 -39.21 -17.99 -10.52
N PRO A 228 -39.87 -18.72 -11.43
CA PRO A 228 -39.30 -19.09 -12.74
C PRO A 228 -38.78 -17.89 -13.56
N GLU A 229 -39.35 -16.70 -13.37
CA GLU A 229 -38.92 -15.46 -14.01
C GLU A 229 -37.54 -14.98 -13.55
N ASP A 230 -37.09 -15.40 -12.36
CA ASP A 230 -35.77 -15.08 -11.82
C ASP A 230 -34.69 -15.99 -12.44
N ALA A 231 -35.04 -17.05 -13.18
CA ALA A 231 -34.08 -17.85 -13.93
C ALA A 231 -33.45 -17.03 -15.08
N GLY A 232 -32.16 -17.24 -15.35
CA GLY A 232 -31.43 -16.59 -16.43
C GLY A 232 -30.04 -16.10 -16.04
N ASN A 233 -29.47 -15.24 -16.89
CA ASN A 233 -28.09 -14.81 -16.77
C ASN A 233 -27.96 -13.54 -15.91
N TYR A 234 -26.96 -13.54 -15.03
CA TYR A 234 -26.59 -12.40 -14.21
C TYR A 234 -25.10 -12.11 -14.34
N ARG A 235 -24.72 -10.87 -14.04
CA ARG A 235 -23.35 -10.40 -14.11
C ARG A 235 -23.05 -9.51 -12.92
N CYS A 236 -21.99 -9.81 -12.19
CA CYS A 236 -21.44 -8.90 -11.19
C CYS A 236 -20.19 -8.22 -11.74
N VAL A 237 -20.06 -6.94 -11.45
CA VAL A 237 -18.86 -6.15 -11.70
C VAL A 237 -18.44 -5.47 -10.41
N LEU A 238 -17.18 -5.65 -10.01
CA LEU A 238 -16.55 -4.84 -8.98
C LEU A 238 -15.70 -3.76 -9.63
N ASP A 239 -15.98 -2.51 -9.30
CA ASP A 239 -15.30 -1.35 -9.85
C ASP A 239 -14.11 -0.87 -9.00
N THR A 240 -13.25 -0.06 -9.60
CA THR A 240 -12.19 0.69 -8.90
C THR A 240 -12.32 2.18 -9.18
N ILE A 241 -11.68 3.00 -8.34
CA ILE A 241 -11.73 4.47 -8.46
C ILE A 241 -11.11 4.94 -9.79
N ASN A 242 -10.00 4.34 -10.23
CA ASN A 242 -9.18 4.86 -11.33
C ASN A 242 -8.71 3.82 -12.36
N GLN A 243 -8.83 2.52 -12.09
CA GLN A 243 -8.19 1.45 -12.88
C GLN A 243 -9.18 0.64 -13.74
N GLY A 244 -10.45 1.04 -13.76
CA GLY A 244 -11.54 0.31 -14.39
C GLY A 244 -12.12 -0.78 -13.48
N HIS A 245 -12.56 -1.88 -14.06
CA HIS A 245 -13.14 -3.01 -13.32
C HIS A 245 -12.05 -3.85 -12.65
N ALA A 246 -12.25 -4.19 -11.38
CA ALA A 246 -11.41 -5.15 -10.66
C ALA A 246 -11.82 -6.59 -10.95
N THR A 247 -13.12 -6.89 -11.07
CA THR A 247 -13.62 -8.26 -11.21
C THR A 247 -14.90 -8.27 -12.01
N VAL A 248 -15.05 -9.27 -12.88
CA VAL A 248 -16.32 -9.62 -13.52
C VAL A 248 -16.60 -11.10 -13.27
N ILE A 249 -17.79 -11.43 -12.77
CA ILE A 249 -18.27 -12.81 -12.59
C ILE A 249 -19.63 -12.92 -13.25
N ARG A 250 -19.84 -14.00 -14.00
CA ARG A 250 -21.12 -14.33 -14.64
C ARG A 250 -21.81 -15.45 -13.86
N TYR A 251 -23.13 -15.42 -13.83
CA TYR A 251 -23.92 -16.45 -13.18
C TYR A 251 -25.01 -16.92 -14.15
N ASP A 252 -25.14 -18.23 -14.27
CA ASP A 252 -26.26 -18.88 -14.94
C ASP A 252 -27.18 -19.46 -13.87
N VAL A 253 -28.37 -18.88 -13.72
CA VAL A 253 -29.32 -19.22 -12.66
C VAL A 253 -30.44 -20.08 -13.22
N THR A 254 -30.56 -21.30 -12.69
CA THR A 254 -31.66 -22.22 -13.00
C THR A 254 -32.59 -22.34 -11.79
N VAL A 255 -33.88 -22.08 -12.00
CA VAL A 255 -34.91 -22.21 -10.96
C VAL A 255 -35.60 -23.56 -11.06
N LEU A 256 -35.40 -24.40 -10.04
CA LEU A 256 -36.00 -25.72 -9.93
C LEU A 256 -37.42 -25.65 -9.34
N PRO A 257 -38.26 -26.68 -9.55
CA PRO A 257 -39.53 -26.81 -8.86
C PRO A 257 -39.36 -26.76 -7.33
N PRO A 258 -40.41 -26.42 -6.56
CA PRO A 258 -40.36 -26.49 -5.10
C PRO A 258 -39.87 -27.86 -4.63
N ARG A 259 -39.10 -27.88 -3.53
CA ARG A 259 -38.68 -29.17 -2.93
C ARG A 259 -39.94 -29.97 -2.56
N PRO A 260 -40.00 -31.28 -2.87
CA PRO A 260 -41.04 -32.13 -2.32
C PRO A 260 -40.94 -32.05 -0.80
N SER A 261 -42.04 -31.75 -0.12
CA SER A 261 -42.07 -31.70 1.34
C SER A 261 -41.64 -33.06 1.90
N GLU A 262 -40.56 -33.09 2.66
CA GLU A 262 -40.26 -34.23 3.53
C GLU A 262 -41.24 -34.16 4.70
N GLU A 263 -42.49 -34.60 4.46
CA GLU A 263 -43.54 -34.67 5.46
C GLU A 263 -43.29 -35.86 6.38
N ASN A 264 -42.37 -35.71 7.33
CA ASN A 264 -42.37 -36.53 8.53
C ASN A 264 -43.27 -35.85 9.57
N GLN A 265 -44.58 -36.04 9.45
CA GLN A 265 -45.46 -35.84 10.60
C GLN A 265 -45.14 -36.93 11.64
N PRO A 266 -44.76 -36.60 12.88
CA PRO A 266 -44.74 -37.60 13.94
C PRO A 266 -46.18 -38.08 14.20
N PRO A 267 -46.41 -39.39 14.37
CA PRO A 267 -47.74 -39.89 14.68
C PRO A 267 -48.19 -39.35 16.04
N ASN A 268 -49.31 -38.63 16.05
CA ASN A 268 -50.02 -38.21 17.27
C ASN A 268 -50.25 -39.43 18.16
N ILE A 269 -49.56 -39.48 19.30
CA ILE A 269 -49.92 -40.38 20.41
C ILE A 269 -51.04 -39.72 21.21
N ILE A 270 -52.11 -40.48 21.36
CA ILE A 270 -53.37 -40.21 22.03
C ILE A 270 -53.13 -39.91 23.52
N THR A 271 -53.59 -38.76 24.02
CA THR A 271 -53.68 -38.48 25.46
C THR A 271 -55.00 -39.04 25.99
N GLN A 272 -54.92 -40.00 26.91
CA GLN A 272 -56.06 -40.44 27.73
C GLN A 272 -56.21 -39.51 28.94
N GLU A 273 -57.48 -39.28 29.28
CA GLU A 273 -57.99 -38.38 30.31
C GLU A 273 -57.58 -38.74 31.75
N GLU A 274 -57.60 -37.71 32.59
CA GLU A 274 -57.41 -37.67 34.04
C GLU A 274 -58.27 -38.65 34.83
N GLN A 275 -57.71 -39.17 35.93
CA GLN A 275 -58.51 -39.54 37.10
C GLN A 275 -57.74 -39.32 38.42
N GLU A 276 -57.99 -38.14 39.00
CA GLU A 276 -58.25 -37.80 40.41
C GLU A 276 -57.75 -38.64 41.62
N THR A 277 -57.14 -37.89 42.57
CA THR A 277 -57.29 -37.90 44.07
C THR A 277 -56.23 -38.62 44.95
N PRO A 278 -56.09 -38.29 46.26
CA PRO A 278 -54.95 -37.52 46.79
C PRO A 278 -54.23 -38.26 47.95
N ASP A 279 -53.09 -37.76 48.43
CA ASP A 279 -52.80 -37.63 49.87
C ASP A 279 -51.33 -37.34 50.19
N GLN A 280 -51.19 -36.69 51.35
CA GLN A 280 -50.03 -36.12 52.01
C GLN A 280 -48.83 -37.08 52.22
N VAL A 281 -47.61 -36.51 52.29
CA VAL A 281 -46.68 -36.56 53.44
C VAL A 281 -45.30 -36.00 53.03
N THR A 282 -44.83 -35.00 53.78
CA THR A 282 -43.43 -34.50 53.86
C THR A 282 -42.79 -35.09 55.14
N PRO A 283 -41.46 -35.07 55.44
CA PRO A 283 -40.22 -34.88 54.65
C PRO A 283 -39.19 -36.03 54.86
N GLN A 284 -38.07 -36.03 54.09
CA GLN A 284 -36.71 -36.18 54.67
C GLN A 284 -35.60 -35.97 53.63
N ILE A 285 -34.64 -35.09 53.98
CA ILE A 285 -33.36 -34.83 53.30
C ILE A 285 -32.31 -35.84 53.82
N PRO A 286 -31.37 -36.27 52.97
CA PRO A 286 -29.98 -36.36 53.40
C PRO A 286 -29.02 -35.57 52.48
N PRO A 287 -27.85 -35.16 53.01
CA PRO A 287 -27.02 -34.10 52.44
C PRO A 287 -25.87 -34.63 51.56
N GLY A 288 -25.39 -33.74 50.69
CA GLY A 288 -23.98 -33.67 50.32
C GLY A 288 -23.61 -34.28 48.96
N GLN A 289 -23.34 -33.42 47.99
CA GLN A 289 -22.04 -33.24 47.34
C GLN A 289 -22.18 -32.29 46.14
N GLU A 290 -21.57 -31.10 46.27
CA GLU A 290 -21.15 -30.23 45.16
C GLU A 290 -20.06 -30.94 44.32
N PRO A 291 -19.93 -30.66 43.01
CA PRO A 291 -19.29 -29.41 42.56
C PRO A 291 -19.84 -28.72 41.30
N GLU A 292 -19.65 -27.39 41.31
CA GLU A 292 -19.32 -26.46 40.21
C GLU A 292 -19.82 -26.73 38.78
N SER A 293 -20.60 -25.77 38.26
CA SER A 293 -20.15 -24.94 37.13
C SER A 293 -21.09 -23.77 36.83
N ASP A 294 -20.49 -22.74 36.25
CA ASP A 294 -20.92 -21.36 36.07
C ASP A 294 -22.19 -21.06 35.25
N LEU A 295 -22.58 -19.78 35.36
CA LEU A 295 -23.26 -18.92 34.38
C LEU A 295 -24.81 -18.80 34.47
N HIS A 296 -25.31 -17.73 35.11
CA HIS A 296 -26.00 -16.64 34.39
C HIS A 296 -26.56 -15.53 35.31
N HIS A 297 -26.54 -14.32 34.74
CA HIS A 297 -27.15 -13.05 35.18
C HIS A 297 -28.59 -13.17 35.72
N PRO A 298 -28.97 -12.31 36.69
CA PRO A 298 -30.34 -11.83 36.80
C PRO A 298 -30.50 -10.46 36.10
N GLU A 299 -31.40 -10.49 35.14
CA GLU A 299 -32.10 -9.40 34.47
C GLU A 299 -32.72 -8.42 35.49
N LEU A 300 -32.49 -7.11 35.31
CA LEU A 300 -33.18 -6.06 36.07
C LEU A 300 -33.92 -5.14 35.09
N HIS A 301 -35.24 -5.26 35.11
CA HIS A 301 -36.19 -4.39 34.42
C HIS A 301 -36.01 -2.91 34.79
N HIS A 302 -35.97 -2.02 33.80
CA HIS A 302 -36.48 -0.65 33.93
C HIS A 302 -37.02 -0.08 32.60
N PRO A 303 -37.98 0.86 32.66
CA PRO A 303 -38.98 1.12 31.62
C PRO A 303 -38.56 2.22 30.64
N GLU A 304 -39.22 2.18 29.48
CA GLU A 304 -39.11 3.14 28.38
C GLU A 304 -39.33 4.61 28.80
N LEU A 305 -38.45 5.48 28.31
CA LEU A 305 -38.76 6.88 28.07
C LEU A 305 -37.92 7.39 26.88
N TYR A 306 -38.53 7.44 25.70
CA TYR A 306 -37.96 8.09 24.52
C TYR A 306 -38.09 9.62 24.60
N PRO A 307 -37.07 10.38 24.18
CA PRO A 307 -37.29 11.69 23.58
C PRO A 307 -37.08 11.63 22.06
N GLU A 308 -38.14 12.03 21.36
CA GLU A 308 -38.22 12.26 19.92
C GLU A 308 -37.17 13.30 19.47
N LEU A 309 -36.25 12.90 18.57
CA LEU A 309 -35.38 13.84 17.85
C LEU A 309 -35.90 14.06 16.43
N THR A 310 -36.33 15.30 16.18
CA THR A 310 -36.67 15.87 14.89
C THR A 310 -35.42 16.00 13.98
N PRO A 311 -35.58 15.94 12.65
CA PRO A 311 -34.48 15.77 11.70
C PRO A 311 -33.72 17.08 11.48
N THR A 312 -32.42 17.07 11.75
CA THR A 312 -31.54 18.20 11.42
C THR A 312 -31.08 18.08 9.98
N VAL A 313 -31.40 19.11 9.19
CA VAL A 313 -31.05 19.34 7.78
C VAL A 313 -29.59 18.99 7.47
N ALA A 314 -29.38 18.17 6.45
CA ALA A 314 -28.09 17.81 5.90
C ALA A 314 -27.34 19.04 5.32
N GLN A 315 -26.34 19.55 6.04
CA GLN A 315 -25.37 20.47 5.46
C GLN A 315 -24.26 19.69 4.75
N ASN A 316 -24.32 19.72 3.42
CA ASN A 316 -23.38 19.09 2.50
C ASN A 316 -21.89 19.51 2.78
N PRO A 317 -21.04 18.62 3.30
CA PRO A 317 -19.66 18.92 3.71
C PRO A 317 -18.70 19.16 2.52
N GLU A 318 -19.11 18.78 1.30
CA GLU A 318 -18.27 18.83 0.10
C GLU A 318 -18.07 20.26 -0.42
N LYS A 319 -19.09 21.13 -0.26
CA LYS A 319 -19.00 22.54 -0.68
C LYS A 319 -18.06 23.34 0.22
N LYS A 320 -18.02 23.04 1.52
CA LYS A 320 -17.20 23.77 2.51
C LYS A 320 -15.70 23.49 2.34
N MET A 321 -15.31 22.28 1.90
CA MET A 321 -13.92 21.97 1.58
C MET A 321 -13.45 22.59 0.26
N LYS A 322 -14.29 22.58 -0.79
CA LYS A 322 -13.96 23.21 -2.08
C LYS A 322 -13.75 24.71 -1.93
N THR A 323 -14.59 25.40 -1.14
CA THR A 323 -14.42 26.84 -0.85
C THR A 323 -13.13 27.12 -0.06
N ARG A 324 -12.78 26.28 0.92
CA ARG A 324 -11.53 26.44 1.70
C ARG A 324 -10.29 26.22 0.84
N LEU A 325 -10.31 25.23 -0.06
CA LEU A 325 -9.21 24.97 -0.98
C LEU A 325 -9.03 26.14 -1.96
N LEU A 326 -10.13 26.69 -2.49
CA LEU A 326 -10.07 27.84 -3.40
C LEU A 326 -9.47 29.07 -2.70
N ILE A 327 -9.86 29.33 -1.45
CA ILE A 327 -9.29 30.42 -0.64
C ILE A 327 -7.79 30.22 -0.44
N LEU A 328 -7.34 29.02 -0.08
CA LEU A 328 -5.92 28.73 0.11
C LEU A 328 -5.10 28.88 -1.18
N LEU A 329 -5.64 28.44 -2.32
CA LEU A 329 -4.99 28.58 -3.62
C LEU A 329 -4.88 30.05 -4.04
N THR A 330 -5.93 30.85 -3.82
CA THR A 330 -5.88 32.29 -4.12
C THR A 330 -4.88 33.03 -3.23
N LEU A 331 -4.82 32.70 -1.93
CA LEU A 331 -3.82 33.26 -1.01
C LEU A 331 -2.39 32.89 -1.42
N GLY A 332 -2.15 31.62 -1.77
CA GLY A 332 -0.85 31.16 -2.24
C GLY A 332 -0.40 31.89 -3.51
N PHE A 333 -1.32 32.09 -4.46
CA PHE A 333 -1.03 32.82 -5.70
C PHE A 333 -0.70 34.30 -5.42
N VAL A 334 -1.44 34.96 -4.53
CA VAL A 334 -1.18 36.37 -4.17
C VAL A 334 0.19 36.53 -3.52
N VAL A 335 0.59 35.62 -2.62
CA VAL A 335 1.91 35.64 -1.99
C VAL A 335 3.02 35.42 -3.02
N LEU A 336 2.82 34.50 -3.97
CA LEU A 336 3.78 34.20 -5.02
C LEU A 336 3.98 35.41 -5.95
N VAL A 337 2.90 36.06 -6.38
CA VAL A 337 2.96 37.28 -7.20
C VAL A 337 3.63 38.43 -6.43
N ALA A 338 3.28 38.63 -5.16
CA ALA A 338 3.92 39.65 -4.33
C ALA A 338 5.43 39.41 -4.16
N SER A 339 5.84 38.14 -3.98
CA SER A 339 7.25 37.76 -3.92
C SER A 339 7.98 38.08 -5.22
N ILE A 340 7.38 37.78 -6.38
CA ILE A 340 7.97 38.10 -7.68
C ILE A 340 8.12 39.62 -7.85
N ILE A 341 7.09 40.40 -7.50
CA ILE A 341 7.14 41.86 -7.59
C ILE A 341 8.26 42.41 -6.69
N ILE A 342 8.38 41.92 -5.46
CA ILE A 342 9.43 42.34 -4.53
C ILE A 342 10.81 41.97 -5.07
N SER A 343 10.99 40.77 -5.63
CA SER A 343 12.25 40.35 -6.26
C SER A 343 12.61 41.24 -7.46
N VAL A 344 11.64 41.57 -8.32
CA VAL A 344 11.85 42.46 -9.47
C VAL A 344 12.19 43.88 -9.03
N LEU A 345 11.51 44.41 -8.01
CA LEU A 345 11.80 45.74 -7.45
C LEU A 345 13.19 45.78 -6.80
N HIS A 346 13.57 44.71 -6.08
CA HIS A 346 14.91 44.60 -5.52
C HIS A 346 15.97 44.53 -6.62
N PHE A 347 15.74 43.76 -7.68
CA PHE A 347 16.65 43.66 -8.81
C PHE A 347 16.79 44.99 -9.56
N ARG A 348 15.68 45.72 -9.78
CA ARG A 348 15.71 47.08 -10.35
C ARG A 348 16.44 48.07 -9.45
N LYS A 349 16.25 48.00 -8.13
CA LYS A 349 16.95 48.85 -7.17
C LYS A 349 18.46 48.58 -7.14
N VAL A 350 18.87 47.31 -7.20
CA VAL A 350 20.29 46.93 -7.29
C VAL A 350 20.89 47.35 -8.63
N SER A 351 20.17 47.17 -9.74
CA SER A 351 20.61 47.61 -11.07
C SER A 351 20.78 49.13 -11.15
N ALA A 352 19.86 49.91 -10.56
CA ALA A 352 19.99 51.37 -10.45
C ALA A 352 21.18 51.78 -9.57
N LYS A 353 21.44 51.06 -8.48
CA LYS A 353 22.61 51.29 -7.61
C LYS A 353 23.93 51.00 -8.33
N LEU A 354 23.97 49.94 -9.15
CA LEU A 354 25.14 49.60 -9.96
C LEU A 354 25.40 50.64 -11.05
N LYS A 355 24.34 51.20 -11.63
CA LYS A 355 24.44 52.25 -12.66
C LYS A 355 24.97 53.56 -12.07
N ASN A 356 24.49 53.96 -10.90
CA ASN A 356 24.97 55.16 -10.21
C ASN A 356 26.41 55.01 -9.70
N ALA A 357 26.85 53.81 -9.32
CA ALA A 357 28.23 53.54 -8.93
C ALA A 357 29.22 53.52 -10.11
N SER A 358 28.73 53.26 -11.33
CA SER A 358 29.56 53.26 -12.54
C SER A 358 29.79 54.66 -13.12
N ASP A 359 28.97 55.64 -12.77
CA ASP A 359 29.10 57.03 -13.23
C ASP A 359 30.01 57.88 -12.33
N GLU A 360 30.36 57.39 -11.12
CA GLU A 360 31.22 58.11 -10.17
C GLU A 360 32.74 57.78 -10.30
N VAL A 361 33.11 56.87 -11.21
CA VAL A 361 34.51 56.49 -11.45
C VAL A 361 34.86 56.58 -12.94
N LYS A 362 35.03 57.81 -13.44
CA LYS A 362 35.78 58.18 -14.66
C LYS A 362 36.10 59.67 -14.51
N THR A 363 37.34 60.14 -14.35
CA THR A 363 38.49 60.17 -15.30
C THR A 363 39.64 61.03 -14.69
N PRO A 364 40.86 61.22 -15.29
CA PRO A 364 41.56 60.48 -16.37
C PRO A 364 43.11 60.27 -16.14
N VAL A 365 43.78 59.68 -17.17
CA VAL A 365 45.24 59.76 -17.54
C VAL A 365 46.13 58.62 -16.94
N THR A 366 46.90 57.76 -17.65
CA THR A 366 47.45 57.70 -19.04
C THR A 366 47.85 56.26 -19.46
N ARG A 367 47.54 55.90 -20.72
CA ARG A 367 48.37 55.26 -21.78
C ARG A 367 49.31 54.06 -21.46
N SER A 368 49.04 52.90 -22.10
CA SER A 368 49.81 52.36 -23.27
C SER A 368 49.45 50.89 -23.63
N LYS A 369 49.09 50.66 -24.92
CA LYS A 369 49.32 49.50 -25.84
C LYS A 369 49.06 48.06 -25.30
N SER A 370 48.42 47.13 -26.01
CA SER A 370 48.38 46.85 -27.45
C SER A 370 47.20 45.94 -27.83
N GLU A 371 46.75 46.08 -29.07
CA GLU A 371 45.70 45.33 -29.78
C GLU A 371 46.07 43.86 -30.02
N LEU A 372 45.07 42.95 -30.08
CA LEU A 372 44.67 42.29 -31.32
C LEU A 372 43.41 41.41 -31.09
N SER A 373 42.36 41.70 -31.86
CA SER A 373 41.07 41.02 -31.87
C SER A 373 41.07 39.81 -32.81
N LEU A 374 40.35 38.74 -32.46
CA LEU A 374 39.87 37.76 -33.44
C LEU A 374 38.40 37.44 -33.15
N SER A 375 37.53 37.80 -34.09
CA SER A 375 36.10 37.49 -34.06
C SER A 375 35.66 37.13 -35.47
N GLN A 376 34.71 36.18 -35.52
CA GLN A 376 33.88 35.78 -36.67
C GLN A 376 34.61 35.01 -37.79
N GLN A 377 34.03 34.00 -38.44
CA GLN A 377 32.63 33.87 -38.85
C GLN A 377 32.32 32.41 -39.28
N MET A 378 31.08 31.98 -39.09
CA MET A 378 30.52 30.72 -39.59
C MET A 378 30.28 30.74 -41.13
N GLY A 379 30.39 29.58 -41.77
CA GLY A 379 29.72 29.23 -43.04
C GLY A 379 30.24 27.91 -43.64
N LEU A 380 29.55 26.76 -43.53
CA LEU A 380 28.44 26.19 -44.33
C LEU A 380 28.86 25.36 -45.58
N LYS A 381 28.45 24.07 -45.58
CA LYS A 381 28.34 23.08 -46.70
C LYS A 381 29.67 22.53 -47.28
N LYS A 382 29.82 21.26 -47.66
CA LYS A 382 28.89 20.23 -48.17
C LYS A 382 29.50 18.82 -48.05
N ALA A 383 28.64 17.81 -48.17
CA ALA A 383 28.86 16.37 -48.04
C ALA A 383 29.82 15.70 -49.04
N SER A 384 30.38 14.54 -48.64
CA SER A 384 30.50 13.36 -49.51
C SER A 384 30.44 12.06 -48.71
N GLN A 385 29.76 11.09 -49.30
CA GLN A 385 29.47 9.72 -48.87
C GLN A 385 30.41 8.77 -49.61
N ALA A 386 30.96 7.74 -48.94
CA ALA A 386 31.33 6.43 -49.53
C ALA A 386 31.96 5.51 -48.46
N ASP A 387 31.21 4.47 -48.11
CA ASP A 387 31.56 3.04 -48.03
C ASP A 387 32.94 2.58 -47.52
N PHE A 388 32.92 1.74 -46.48
CA PHE A 388 33.67 0.47 -46.46
C PHE A 388 32.91 -0.57 -45.62
N ASN A 389 32.40 -1.60 -46.30
CA ASN A 389 31.99 -2.87 -45.71
C ASN A 389 33.22 -3.66 -45.23
N SER A 390 33.07 -4.44 -44.16
CA SER A 390 33.76 -5.72 -44.05
C SER A 390 32.87 -6.74 -43.35
N ASP A 391 32.47 -7.73 -44.12
CA ASP A 391 31.94 -9.03 -43.71
C ASP A 391 32.88 -9.76 -42.74
N TYR A 392 32.30 -10.47 -41.77
CA TYR A 392 32.83 -11.75 -41.35
C TYR A 392 31.67 -12.67 -40.96
N SER A 393 31.47 -13.71 -41.77
CA SER A 393 30.52 -14.80 -41.59
C SER A 393 31.26 -16.12 -41.77
N GLY A 394 30.84 -17.13 -41.02
CA GLY A 394 31.14 -18.56 -41.23
C GLY A 394 32.09 -19.12 -40.15
N ASP A 395 31.83 -20.24 -39.48
CA ASP A 395 31.04 -21.37 -39.97
C ASP A 395 30.52 -22.29 -38.86
N LYS A 396 29.58 -23.12 -39.29
CA LYS A 396 28.64 -23.99 -38.59
C LYS A 396 29.06 -25.46 -38.77
N SER A 397 28.79 -26.33 -37.80
CA SER A 397 28.35 -27.74 -37.96
C SER A 397 28.33 -28.40 -36.57
N GLU A 398 27.21 -28.89 -36.01
CA GLU A 398 26.24 -29.95 -36.40
C GLU A 398 26.64 -31.34 -35.86
N ALA A 399 25.70 -31.96 -35.10
CA ALA A 399 25.38 -33.40 -35.00
C ALA A 399 25.17 -33.96 -33.56
N THR A 400 23.89 -34.24 -33.28
CA THR A 400 23.26 -35.39 -32.56
C THR A 400 24.12 -36.47 -31.88
N GLU A 401 23.73 -36.87 -30.65
CA GLU A 401 23.17 -38.22 -30.34
C GLU A 401 22.64 -38.36 -28.88
N ASN A 402 21.58 -39.17 -28.75
CA ASN A 402 20.89 -39.74 -27.58
C ASN A 402 19.80 -38.94 -26.84
#